data_AF-A0AA38ULZ3-F1
#
_entry.id   AF-A0AA38ULZ3-F1
#
_cell.length_a   1.000
_cell.length_b   1.000
_cell.length_c   1.000
_cell.angle_alpha   90.00
_cell.angle_beta   90.00
_cell.angle_gamma   90.00
#
_symmetry.space_group_name_H-M   'P 1'
#
loop_
_entity.id
_entity.type
_entity.pdbx_description
1 polymer ?
#
loop_
_entity_poly.entity_id
_entity_poly.type
_entity_poly.pdbx_seq_one_letter_code
_entity_poly.pdbx_strand_id
1 'polypeptide(L)'
;MLSLSIPLVTTLLLGSTQVQKALAFIECSVLNYGAVADNKTDLGPALTKAWQECVIPQVTTTVASDVLLYVPAGNYLLESTVTFDDAANWNLHIAGDIFLPFNPSLTGTMLTFENCENILLNGPGAIYGNGYRYRPGGDLTLYPSRPRLIRFQNCNDCEITAVTLYDAPMFHVTVIGNSNEAHDMSIIASHIGETDGFDMSGNNNYVHDVTVEVCYECVTVKTPTNGFVAERITCRYTGGCNIGSFGSGTTGVDVQNVYYSDVTISNSDAGVMIKSYPNCAGTVKNITYTGFTLSAAAYPIYISAFWEGGTTDTGTLQISDVTFENFQGTGTPTRPAVLLDCNKATPCKDITFSDIVLSDTKANSFANACGSGLSGLSGC
;
A
#
# COMPACT_ATOMS: atom_id res chain seq x y z
N MET A 1 1.20 15.52 84.66
CA MET A 1 1.37 15.03 83.27
C MET A 1 0.10 15.40 82.52
N LEU A 2 0.21 16.28 81.52
CA LEU A 2 -0.93 16.85 80.79
C LEU A 2 -1.66 15.77 79.98
N SER A 3 -2.98 15.63 80.19
CA SER A 3 -3.84 14.85 79.29
C SER A 3 -4.38 15.77 78.19
N LEU A 4 -3.81 15.66 76.99
CA LEU A 4 -4.32 16.30 75.78
C LEU A 4 -5.55 15.51 75.27
N SER A 5 -6.72 16.13 75.27
CA SER A 5 -7.92 15.62 74.59
C SER A 5 -7.94 16.15 73.15
N ILE A 6 -7.72 15.27 72.17
CA ILE A 6 -7.85 15.56 70.74
C ILE A 6 -9.27 15.19 70.30
N PRO A 7 -10.06 16.11 69.71
CA PRO A 7 -11.35 15.74 69.13
C PRO A 7 -11.13 15.00 67.81
N LEU A 8 -11.79 13.85 67.67
CA LEU A 8 -11.84 13.10 66.42
C LEU A 8 -12.78 13.83 65.45
N VAL A 9 -12.23 14.57 64.49
CA VAL A 9 -13.00 15.13 63.38
C VAL A 9 -13.25 14.01 62.38
N THR A 10 -14.48 13.51 62.34
CA THR A 10 -14.91 12.55 61.32
C THR A 10 -15.18 13.31 60.01
N THR A 11 -14.15 13.47 59.19
CA THR A 11 -14.30 14.02 57.83
C THR A 11 -15.04 12.98 56.99
N LEU A 12 -16.32 13.22 56.73
CA LEU A 12 -17.11 12.42 55.80
C LEU A 12 -16.55 12.70 54.39
N LEU A 13 -15.67 11.84 53.88
CA LEU A 13 -15.33 11.84 52.46
C LEU A 13 -16.58 11.38 51.69
N LEU A 14 -17.35 12.34 51.21
CA LEU A 14 -18.26 12.15 50.09
C LEU A 14 -17.39 11.83 48.87
N GLY A 15 -17.10 10.54 48.68
CA GLY A 15 -16.50 10.06 47.44
C GLY A 15 -17.46 10.41 46.31
N SER A 16 -17.12 11.41 45.51
CA SER A 16 -17.76 11.60 44.21
C SER A 16 -17.40 10.38 43.37
N THR A 17 -18.29 9.40 43.31
CA THR A 17 -18.28 8.37 42.29
C THR A 17 -18.45 9.09 40.95
N GLN A 18 -17.34 9.47 40.33
CA GLN A 18 -17.36 9.70 38.89
C GLN A 18 -17.67 8.34 38.28
N VAL A 19 -18.94 8.16 37.94
CA VAL A 19 -19.35 7.12 37.00
C VAL A 19 -18.66 7.51 35.70
N GLN A 20 -17.49 6.91 35.41
CA GLN A 20 -17.04 6.79 34.04
C GLN A 20 -18.17 6.08 33.32
N LYS A 21 -18.91 6.80 32.47
CA LYS A 21 -19.79 6.15 31.50
C LYS A 21 -18.89 5.16 30.75
N ALA A 22 -19.17 3.87 30.88
CA ALA A 22 -18.65 2.89 29.95
C ALA A 22 -19.05 3.40 28.56
N LEU A 23 -18.06 3.67 27.71
CA LEU A 23 -18.32 3.99 26.32
C LEU A 23 -19.06 2.79 25.72
N ALA A 24 -20.23 3.04 25.15
CA ALA A 24 -21.06 1.99 24.59
C ALA A 24 -20.49 1.62 23.22
N PHE A 25 -20.05 0.38 23.05
CA PHE A 25 -19.71 -0.18 21.75
C PHE A 25 -20.97 -0.24 20.86
N ILE A 26 -20.86 0.29 19.65
CA ILE A 26 -21.93 0.40 18.66
C ILE A 26 -21.57 -0.50 17.49
N GLU A 27 -22.35 -1.57 17.34
CA GLU A 27 -22.24 -2.46 16.20
C GLU A 27 -23.30 -2.13 15.15
N CYS A 28 -22.84 -1.72 13.98
CA CYS A 28 -23.62 -1.44 12.79
C CYS A 28 -23.54 -2.64 11.84
N SER A 29 -24.12 -3.78 12.23
CA SER A 29 -24.13 -4.98 11.39
C SER A 29 -24.94 -4.78 10.10
N VAL A 30 -24.35 -5.06 8.94
CA VAL A 30 -25.00 -4.92 7.63
C VAL A 30 -26.29 -5.75 7.50
N LEU A 31 -26.45 -6.82 8.29
CA LEU A 31 -27.68 -7.63 8.31
C LEU A 31 -28.90 -6.84 8.80
N ASN A 32 -28.70 -5.87 9.69
CA ASN A 32 -29.76 -4.97 10.16
C ASN A 32 -30.16 -3.93 9.11
N TYR A 33 -29.37 -3.83 8.03
CA TYR A 33 -29.54 -2.85 6.96
C TYR A 33 -29.85 -3.49 5.61
N GLY A 34 -30.23 -4.77 5.61
CA GLY A 34 -30.76 -5.48 4.43
C GLY A 34 -29.75 -6.38 3.71
N ALA A 35 -28.54 -6.55 4.24
CA ALA A 35 -27.62 -7.53 3.69
C ALA A 35 -28.14 -8.96 3.89
N VAL A 36 -27.87 -9.83 2.92
CA VAL A 36 -28.17 -11.26 2.99
C VAL A 36 -26.91 -12.02 2.60
N ALA A 37 -26.49 -12.96 3.43
CA ALA A 37 -25.31 -13.80 3.18
C ALA A 37 -25.63 -14.96 2.21
N ASP A 38 -26.12 -14.64 1.02
CA ASP A 38 -26.58 -15.60 0.01
C ASP A 38 -25.76 -15.61 -1.29
N ASN A 39 -24.71 -14.77 -1.36
CA ASN A 39 -23.92 -14.49 -2.55
C ASN A 39 -24.78 -14.16 -3.80
N LYS A 40 -25.90 -13.46 -3.60
CA LYS A 40 -26.85 -13.07 -4.65
C LYS A 40 -27.40 -11.66 -4.44
N THR A 41 -27.68 -11.31 -3.20
CA THR A 41 -28.16 -9.97 -2.83
C THR A 41 -26.96 -9.03 -2.75
N ASP A 42 -27.03 -7.90 -3.46
CA ASP A 42 -25.96 -6.90 -3.45
C ASP A 42 -25.77 -6.31 -2.04
N LEU A 43 -24.54 -6.42 -1.53
CA LEU A 43 -24.10 -5.92 -0.23
C LEU A 43 -23.96 -4.40 -0.21
N GLY A 44 -23.69 -3.76 -1.36
CA GLY A 44 -23.36 -2.33 -1.42
C GLY A 44 -24.45 -1.41 -0.85
N PRO A 45 -25.75 -1.61 -1.15
CA PRO A 45 -26.83 -0.85 -0.53
C PRO A 45 -26.89 -1.01 1.00
N ALA A 46 -26.63 -2.21 1.52
CA ALA A 46 -26.65 -2.47 2.95
C ALA A 46 -25.45 -1.85 3.67
N LEU A 47 -24.25 -1.87 3.07
CA LEU A 47 -23.09 -1.13 3.55
C LEU A 47 -23.36 0.37 3.59
N THR A 48 -23.89 0.92 2.50
CA THR A 48 -24.21 2.35 2.39
C THR A 48 -25.25 2.78 3.42
N LYS A 49 -26.28 1.95 3.63
CA LYS A 49 -27.34 2.24 4.60
C LYS A 49 -26.83 2.12 6.04
N ALA A 50 -26.06 1.09 6.37
CA ALA A 50 -25.43 0.93 7.68
C ALA A 50 -24.49 2.11 7.98
N TRP A 51 -23.70 2.53 7.00
CA TRP A 51 -22.86 3.73 7.08
C TRP A 51 -23.66 4.98 7.44
N GLN A 52 -24.70 5.29 6.66
CA GLN A 52 -25.47 6.52 6.80
C GLN A 52 -26.35 6.57 8.05
N GLU A 53 -26.99 5.45 8.40
CA GLU A 53 -27.99 5.40 9.46
C GLU A 53 -27.41 5.00 10.82
N CYS A 54 -26.20 4.42 10.86
CA CYS A 54 -25.60 3.91 12.09
C CYS A 54 -24.20 4.45 12.36
N VAL A 55 -23.29 4.46 11.39
CA VAL A 55 -21.90 4.89 11.64
C VAL A 55 -21.79 6.41 11.72
N ILE A 56 -22.22 7.12 10.68
CA ILE A 56 -22.14 8.59 10.58
C ILE A 56 -22.73 9.32 11.80
N PRO A 57 -23.90 8.92 12.35
CA PRO A 57 -24.45 9.59 13.53
C PRO A 57 -23.62 9.47 14.80
N GLN A 58 -22.65 8.55 14.85
CA GLN A 58 -21.89 8.18 16.04
C GLN A 58 -20.45 8.68 16.03
N VAL A 59 -19.89 8.87 14.83
CA VAL A 59 -18.52 9.40 14.62
C VAL A 59 -18.49 10.90 14.90
N THR A 60 -18.56 11.24 16.18
CA THR A 60 -18.18 12.57 16.67
C THR A 60 -16.66 12.58 16.85
N THR A 61 -16.02 13.72 16.59
CA THR A 61 -14.57 13.92 16.45
C THR A 61 -13.72 13.65 17.71
N THR A 62 -14.14 12.81 18.65
CA THR A 62 -13.46 12.71 19.97
C THR A 62 -13.05 11.32 20.46
N VAL A 63 -13.58 10.18 19.98
CA VAL A 63 -13.05 8.84 20.38
C VAL A 63 -13.27 7.77 19.29
N ALA A 64 -12.22 7.02 18.97
CA ALA A 64 -12.05 6.13 17.81
C ALA A 64 -12.58 4.71 17.88
N SER A 65 -12.78 4.18 19.08
CA SER A 65 -12.73 2.72 19.26
C SER A 65 -14.08 2.02 19.34
N ASP A 66 -15.20 2.74 19.23
CA ASP A 66 -16.49 2.22 19.68
C ASP A 66 -17.54 2.07 18.57
N VAL A 67 -17.22 2.36 17.31
CA VAL A 67 -18.17 2.24 16.19
C VAL A 67 -17.66 1.23 15.17
N LEU A 68 -18.39 0.11 15.04
CA LEU A 68 -18.04 -1.00 14.15
C LEU A 68 -19.07 -1.13 13.03
N LEU A 69 -18.68 -0.86 11.79
CA LEU A 69 -19.39 -1.38 10.62
C LEU A 69 -19.01 -2.85 10.43
N TYR A 70 -19.96 -3.75 10.64
CA TYR A 70 -19.68 -5.18 10.71
C TYR A 70 -20.31 -5.94 9.54
N VAL A 71 -19.48 -6.68 8.80
CA VAL A 71 -19.90 -7.70 7.83
C VAL A 71 -19.70 -9.07 8.46
N PRO A 72 -20.75 -9.73 8.99
CA PRO A 72 -20.62 -11.02 9.66
C PRO A 72 -20.13 -12.14 8.75
N ALA A 73 -19.74 -13.28 9.34
CA ALA A 73 -19.40 -14.47 8.58
C ALA A 73 -20.54 -14.90 7.64
N GLY A 74 -20.20 -15.19 6.39
CA GLY A 74 -21.15 -15.48 5.32
C GLY A 74 -20.55 -15.21 3.95
N ASN A 75 -21.30 -15.51 2.89
CA ASN A 75 -20.89 -15.17 1.51
C ASN A 75 -21.76 -14.04 0.99
N TYR A 76 -21.15 -12.94 0.57
CA TYR A 76 -21.85 -11.74 0.11
C TYR A 76 -21.44 -11.39 -1.30
N LEU A 77 -22.40 -10.95 -2.10
CA LEU A 77 -22.14 -10.39 -3.42
C LEU A 77 -21.98 -8.88 -3.29
N LEU A 78 -20.94 -8.28 -3.87
CA LEU A 78 -20.79 -6.82 -3.95
C LEU A 78 -20.81 -6.38 -5.41
N GLU A 79 -21.98 -5.93 -5.88
CA GLU A 79 -22.19 -5.52 -7.28
C GLU A 79 -22.06 -4.00 -7.48
N SER A 80 -22.21 -3.22 -6.42
CA SER A 80 -22.10 -1.76 -6.43
C SER A 80 -20.87 -1.27 -5.66
N THR A 81 -20.31 -0.16 -6.14
CA THR A 81 -19.24 0.56 -5.45
C THR A 81 -19.77 1.26 -4.21
N VAL A 82 -18.99 1.25 -3.12
CA VAL A 82 -19.33 1.91 -1.86
C VAL A 82 -18.28 2.96 -1.53
N THR A 83 -18.73 4.14 -1.09
CA THR A 83 -17.86 5.22 -0.61
C THR A 83 -18.22 5.57 0.83
N PHE A 84 -17.21 5.57 1.69
CA PHE A 84 -17.22 6.10 3.04
C PHE A 84 -16.46 7.42 3.02
N ASP A 85 -17.11 8.54 3.33
CA ASP A 85 -16.55 9.89 3.16
C ASP A 85 -16.71 10.74 4.43
N ASP A 86 -15.74 11.61 4.67
CA ASP A 86 -15.72 12.67 5.71
C ASP A 86 -16.02 12.17 7.13
N ALA A 87 -15.23 11.19 7.59
CA ALA A 87 -15.44 10.57 8.88
C ALA A 87 -14.13 10.14 9.52
N ALA A 88 -14.08 10.25 10.85
CA ALA A 88 -12.98 9.73 11.63
C ALA A 88 -13.45 8.62 12.57
N ASN A 89 -12.51 7.90 13.17
CA ASN A 89 -12.76 7.22 14.45
C ASN A 89 -13.77 6.04 14.36
N TRP A 90 -13.63 5.15 13.37
CA TRP A 90 -14.51 3.99 13.19
C TRP A 90 -13.80 2.79 12.52
N ASN A 91 -14.40 1.60 12.65
CA ASN A 91 -13.83 0.35 12.16
C ASN A 91 -14.75 -0.32 11.12
N LEU A 92 -14.19 -0.80 10.00
CA LEU A 92 -14.83 -1.77 9.10
C LEU A 92 -14.26 -3.17 9.38
N HIS A 93 -15.07 -4.03 10.00
CA HIS A 93 -14.69 -5.42 10.24
C HIS A 93 -15.42 -6.36 9.28
N ILE A 94 -14.65 -7.06 8.47
CA ILE A 94 -15.11 -8.01 7.46
C ILE A 94 -14.81 -9.42 7.94
N ALA A 95 -15.80 -10.11 8.52
CA ALA A 95 -15.68 -11.51 8.89
C ALA A 95 -16.20 -12.47 7.80
N GLY A 96 -17.01 -11.98 6.86
CA GLY A 96 -17.53 -12.73 5.72
C GLY A 96 -16.68 -12.62 4.46
N ASP A 97 -16.92 -13.52 3.52
CA ASP A 97 -16.32 -13.48 2.20
C ASP A 97 -17.17 -12.62 1.26
N ILE A 98 -16.53 -11.71 0.53
CA ILE A 98 -17.15 -10.80 -0.43
C ILE A 98 -16.73 -11.20 -1.84
N PHE A 99 -17.70 -11.38 -2.73
CA PHE A 99 -17.47 -11.76 -4.13
C PHE A 99 -17.94 -10.63 -5.05
N LEU A 100 -17.08 -10.23 -5.98
CA LEU A 100 -17.45 -9.28 -7.03
C LEU A 100 -18.04 -10.05 -8.22
N PRO A 101 -19.13 -9.59 -8.85
CA PRO A 101 -19.55 -10.12 -10.13
C PRO A 101 -18.61 -9.62 -11.24
N PHE A 102 -18.70 -10.27 -12.40
CA PHE A 102 -18.25 -9.62 -13.63
C PHE A 102 -19.37 -8.76 -14.18
N ASN A 103 -19.09 -7.47 -14.29
CA ASN A 103 -19.94 -6.51 -14.96
C ASN A 103 -19.03 -5.58 -15.80
N PRO A 104 -19.09 -5.64 -17.13
CA PRO A 104 -18.19 -4.85 -18.00
C PRO A 104 -18.42 -3.34 -17.90
N SER A 105 -19.52 -2.90 -17.27
CA SER A 105 -19.83 -1.50 -17.02
C SER A 105 -19.42 -1.03 -15.63
N LEU A 106 -18.96 -1.91 -14.74
CA LEU A 106 -18.46 -1.56 -13.43
C LEU A 106 -17.08 -0.91 -13.57
N THR A 107 -16.90 0.26 -12.97
CA THR A 107 -15.68 1.07 -13.05
C THR A 107 -15.42 1.74 -11.70
N GLY A 108 -14.27 2.41 -11.54
CA GLY A 108 -13.95 3.13 -10.30
C GLY A 108 -13.27 2.24 -9.27
N THR A 109 -13.77 2.22 -8.04
CA THR A 109 -13.23 1.43 -6.92
C THR A 109 -14.37 0.81 -6.13
N MET A 110 -14.25 -0.47 -5.76
CA MET A 110 -15.31 -1.17 -5.04
C MET A 110 -15.54 -0.64 -3.62
N LEU A 111 -14.47 -0.43 -2.86
CA LEU A 111 -14.51 0.17 -1.53
C LEU A 111 -13.62 1.42 -1.50
N THR A 112 -14.24 2.58 -1.40
CA THR A 112 -13.55 3.87 -1.33
C THR A 112 -13.70 4.45 0.08
N PHE A 113 -12.58 4.85 0.66
CA PHE A 113 -12.50 5.69 1.85
C PHE A 113 -11.98 7.05 1.38
N GLU A 114 -12.71 8.11 1.67
CA GLU A 114 -12.38 9.45 1.24
C GLU A 114 -12.41 10.41 2.43
N ASN A 115 -11.41 11.28 2.57
CA ASN A 115 -11.32 12.25 3.66
C ASN A 115 -11.49 11.64 5.06
N CYS A 116 -10.93 10.44 5.27
CA CYS A 116 -11.08 9.71 6.54
C CYS A 116 -9.86 9.87 7.47
N GLU A 117 -10.08 9.71 8.77
CA GLU A 117 -9.00 9.76 9.77
C GLU A 117 -9.17 8.65 10.81
N ASN A 118 -8.10 7.94 11.17
CA ASN A 118 -8.14 6.96 12.25
C ASN A 118 -9.16 5.82 12.03
N ILE A 119 -8.99 5.09 10.92
CA ILE A 119 -9.88 4.01 10.47
C ILE A 119 -9.16 2.67 10.57
N LEU A 120 -9.83 1.64 11.10
CA LEU A 120 -9.37 0.25 11.00
C LEU A 120 -10.22 -0.54 10.00
N LEU A 121 -9.60 -1.03 8.93
CA LEU A 121 -10.17 -2.05 8.05
C LEU A 121 -9.55 -3.41 8.38
N ASN A 122 -10.33 -4.33 8.94
CA ASN A 122 -9.79 -5.63 9.35
C ASN A 122 -10.65 -6.87 9.01
N GLY A 123 -9.98 -8.01 8.86
CA GLY A 123 -10.58 -9.30 8.50
C GLY A 123 -11.01 -10.17 9.70
N PRO A 124 -11.32 -11.47 9.51
CA PRO A 124 -10.54 -12.39 8.65
C PRO A 124 -11.08 -12.66 7.23
N GLY A 125 -12.17 -12.03 6.83
CA GLY A 125 -12.85 -12.30 5.56
C GLY A 125 -12.00 -11.98 4.32
N ALA A 126 -12.29 -12.66 3.22
CA ALA A 126 -11.63 -12.45 1.94
C ALA A 126 -12.49 -11.65 0.95
N ILE A 127 -11.84 -10.91 0.05
CA ILE A 127 -12.51 -10.21 -1.06
C ILE A 127 -12.05 -10.81 -2.39
N TYR A 128 -12.97 -11.44 -3.12
CA TYR A 128 -12.74 -12.09 -4.42
C TYR A 128 -13.16 -11.18 -5.57
N GLY A 129 -12.18 -10.60 -6.25
CA GLY A 129 -12.38 -9.60 -7.31
C GLY A 129 -12.83 -10.16 -8.66
N ASN A 130 -12.67 -11.47 -8.91
CA ASN A 130 -12.94 -12.10 -10.22
C ASN A 130 -12.26 -11.38 -11.41
N GLY A 131 -11.07 -10.82 -11.17
CA GLY A 131 -10.33 -9.94 -12.07
C GLY A 131 -9.90 -10.58 -13.38
N TYR A 132 -9.67 -11.90 -13.40
CA TYR A 132 -9.37 -12.66 -14.62
C TYR A 132 -10.42 -12.46 -15.73
N ARG A 133 -11.67 -12.15 -15.37
CA ARG A 133 -12.75 -11.87 -16.32
C ARG A 133 -12.61 -10.50 -16.99
N TYR A 134 -11.93 -9.56 -16.33
CA TYR A 134 -11.62 -8.23 -16.85
C TYR A 134 -10.27 -8.16 -17.57
N ARG A 135 -9.44 -9.19 -17.47
CA ARG A 135 -8.12 -9.27 -18.11
C ARG A 135 -7.94 -10.56 -18.92
N PRO A 136 -8.88 -10.91 -19.81
CA PRO A 136 -8.86 -12.19 -20.51
C PRO A 136 -7.61 -12.28 -21.39
N GLY A 137 -6.74 -13.25 -21.10
CA GLY A 137 -5.46 -13.42 -21.83
C GLY A 137 -4.51 -12.23 -21.70
N GLY A 138 -4.70 -11.36 -20.69
CA GLY A 138 -3.88 -10.16 -20.50
C GLY A 138 -4.22 -8.99 -21.40
N ASP A 139 -5.28 -9.08 -22.20
CA ASP A 139 -5.72 -7.97 -23.05
C ASP A 139 -6.47 -6.91 -22.22
N LEU A 140 -5.73 -5.87 -21.83
CA LEU A 140 -6.26 -4.74 -21.06
C LEU A 140 -7.14 -3.79 -21.91
N THR A 141 -7.17 -3.97 -23.23
CA THR A 141 -7.93 -3.08 -24.14
C THR A 141 -9.43 -3.40 -24.16
N LEU A 142 -9.81 -4.61 -23.74
CA LEU A 142 -11.21 -5.04 -23.68
C LEU A 142 -11.98 -4.34 -22.54
N TYR A 143 -11.31 -4.11 -21.40
CA TYR A 143 -11.89 -3.46 -20.23
C TYR A 143 -10.91 -2.44 -19.61
N PRO A 144 -10.70 -1.28 -20.27
CA PRO A 144 -9.69 -0.31 -19.83
C PRO A 144 -10.08 0.43 -18.54
N SER A 145 -11.38 0.47 -18.20
CA SER A 145 -11.92 1.20 -17.02
C SER A 145 -12.35 0.28 -15.88
N ARG A 146 -11.89 -0.97 -15.87
CA ARG A 146 -12.19 -1.98 -14.83
C ARG A 146 -11.86 -1.47 -13.41
N PRO A 147 -12.59 -1.91 -12.37
CA PRO A 147 -12.52 -1.28 -11.05
C PRO A 147 -11.27 -1.71 -10.26
N ARG A 148 -10.79 -0.82 -9.38
CA ARG A 148 -9.87 -1.16 -8.28
C ARG A 148 -10.64 -1.81 -7.13
N LEU A 149 -9.95 -2.50 -6.24
CA LEU A 149 -10.59 -3.13 -5.08
C LEU A 149 -10.79 -2.15 -3.92
N ILE A 150 -9.71 -1.61 -3.36
CA ILE A 150 -9.74 -0.73 -2.19
C ILE A 150 -8.94 0.55 -2.48
N ARG A 151 -9.50 1.71 -2.10
CA ARG A 151 -8.82 3.00 -2.20
C ARG A 151 -9.05 3.85 -0.96
N PHE A 152 -7.96 4.33 -0.38
CA PHE A 152 -7.94 5.39 0.61
C PHE A 152 -7.47 6.68 -0.07
N GLN A 153 -8.32 7.71 -0.04
CA GLN A 153 -8.08 8.99 -0.71
C GLN A 153 -8.17 10.13 0.29
N ASN A 154 -7.06 10.83 0.50
CA ASN A 154 -6.93 11.86 1.53
C ASN A 154 -7.24 11.29 2.93
N CYS A 155 -6.72 10.10 3.23
CA CYS A 155 -6.95 9.42 4.50
C CYS A 155 -5.70 9.41 5.37
N ASN A 156 -5.85 9.68 6.67
CA ASN A 156 -4.73 9.68 7.61
C ASN A 156 -4.96 8.70 8.75
N ASP A 157 -3.87 8.18 9.31
CA ASP A 157 -3.88 7.30 10.48
C ASP A 157 -4.77 6.06 10.28
N CYS A 158 -4.85 5.52 9.06
CA CYS A 158 -5.66 4.34 8.77
C CYS A 158 -4.84 3.05 8.81
N GLU A 159 -5.43 1.97 9.30
CA GLU A 159 -4.84 0.64 9.40
C GLU A 159 -5.63 -0.36 8.53
N ILE A 160 -4.92 -1.18 7.75
CA ILE A 160 -5.48 -2.29 6.97
C ILE A 160 -4.79 -3.59 7.41
N THR A 161 -5.54 -4.52 7.99
CA THR A 161 -4.93 -5.74 8.54
C THR A 161 -5.79 -6.99 8.44
N ALA A 162 -5.17 -8.16 8.47
CA ALA A 162 -5.83 -9.47 8.60
C ALA A 162 -6.87 -9.81 7.51
N VAL A 163 -6.85 -9.14 6.35
CA VAL A 163 -7.71 -9.44 5.19
C VAL A 163 -6.94 -10.19 4.10
N THR A 164 -7.66 -10.95 3.27
CA THR A 164 -7.07 -11.52 2.04
C THR A 164 -7.77 -10.98 0.81
N LEU A 165 -6.99 -10.45 -0.14
CA LEU A 165 -7.50 -9.86 -1.38
C LEU A 165 -7.15 -10.75 -2.56
N TYR A 166 -8.17 -11.26 -3.26
CA TYR A 166 -8.01 -12.15 -4.39
C TYR A 166 -8.36 -11.48 -5.70
N ASP A 167 -7.42 -11.48 -6.64
CA ASP A 167 -7.60 -11.22 -8.07
C ASP A 167 -8.48 -9.99 -8.35
N ALA A 168 -8.06 -8.81 -7.87
CA ALA A 168 -8.73 -7.54 -8.18
C ALA A 168 -8.83 -7.33 -9.70
N PRO A 169 -9.87 -6.68 -10.25
CA PRO A 169 -9.94 -6.37 -11.68
C PRO A 169 -8.85 -5.42 -12.19
N MET A 170 -8.39 -4.49 -11.37
CA MET A 170 -7.21 -3.64 -11.61
C MET A 170 -6.26 -3.75 -10.41
N PHE A 171 -6.06 -2.65 -9.66
CA PHE A 171 -5.23 -2.57 -8.46
C PHE A 171 -5.97 -3.10 -7.22
N HIS A 172 -5.24 -3.65 -6.27
CA HIS A 172 -5.79 -4.16 -5.01
C HIS A 172 -5.92 -3.04 -3.98
N VAL A 173 -4.81 -2.42 -3.56
CA VAL A 173 -4.80 -1.38 -2.52
C VAL A 173 -4.12 -0.13 -3.06
N THR A 174 -4.84 1.00 -3.02
CA THR A 174 -4.26 2.32 -3.34
C THR A 174 -4.46 3.28 -2.16
N VAL A 175 -3.41 3.98 -1.75
CA VAL A 175 -3.44 4.91 -0.60
C VAL A 175 -2.84 6.26 -0.98
N ILE A 176 -3.59 7.31 -0.70
CA ILE A 176 -3.13 8.70 -0.77
C ILE A 176 -3.41 9.34 0.59
N GLY A 177 -2.36 9.56 1.38
CA GLY A 177 -2.47 10.21 2.68
C GLY A 177 -1.35 9.82 3.63
N ASN A 178 -1.48 10.16 4.90
CA ASN A 178 -0.35 10.13 5.84
C ASN A 178 -0.54 9.17 7.00
N SER A 179 0.55 8.66 7.55
CA SER A 179 0.56 7.80 8.75
C SER A 179 -0.30 6.55 8.62
N ASN A 180 -0.46 6.01 7.41
CA ASN A 180 -1.26 4.80 7.18
C ASN A 180 -0.40 3.54 7.33
N GLU A 181 -1.00 2.47 7.83
CA GLU A 181 -0.36 1.19 8.10
C GLU A 181 -1.08 0.05 7.38
N ALA A 182 -0.34 -0.86 6.75
CA ALA A 182 -0.89 -2.08 6.17
C ALA A 182 -0.05 -3.29 6.56
N HIS A 183 -0.66 -4.30 7.19
CA HIS A 183 0.08 -5.44 7.71
C HIS A 183 -0.71 -6.73 7.87
N ASP A 184 0.00 -7.83 8.11
CA ASP A 184 -0.59 -9.15 8.40
C ASP A 184 -1.65 -9.59 7.37
N MET A 185 -1.40 -9.32 6.09
CA MET A 185 -2.36 -9.55 5.01
C MET A 185 -1.74 -10.17 3.76
N SER A 186 -2.60 -10.72 2.90
CA SER A 186 -2.19 -11.35 1.65
C SER A 186 -2.95 -10.81 0.45
N ILE A 187 -2.23 -10.56 -0.65
CA ILE A 187 -2.78 -10.17 -1.94
C ILE A 187 -2.36 -11.21 -2.97
N ILE A 188 -3.34 -11.85 -3.62
CA ILE A 188 -3.10 -12.97 -4.53
C ILE A 188 -3.94 -12.80 -5.79
N ALA A 189 -3.30 -12.65 -6.95
CA ALA A 189 -3.96 -12.50 -8.23
C ALA A 189 -3.36 -13.39 -9.31
N SER A 190 -4.05 -13.47 -10.43
CA SER A 190 -3.48 -14.05 -11.64
C SER A 190 -2.21 -13.29 -12.06
N HIS A 191 -1.18 -14.01 -12.52
CA HIS A 191 0.08 -13.43 -13.00
C HIS A 191 -0.04 -12.89 -14.43
N ILE A 192 -1.19 -12.26 -14.74
CA ILE A 192 -1.44 -11.65 -16.03
C ILE A 192 -2.32 -10.41 -15.89
N GLY A 193 -1.85 -9.34 -16.53
CA GLY A 193 -2.52 -8.05 -16.56
C GLY A 193 -2.35 -7.25 -15.26
N GLU A 194 -2.40 -5.94 -15.39
CA GLU A 194 -2.13 -4.92 -14.35
C GLU A 194 -2.93 -5.21 -13.05
N THR A 195 -2.20 -5.65 -12.02
CA THR A 195 -2.67 -6.30 -10.77
C THR A 195 -1.91 -5.77 -9.53
N ASP A 196 -1.60 -4.49 -9.48
CA ASP A 196 -0.78 -3.87 -8.43
C ASP A 196 -1.25 -4.28 -7.02
N GLY A 197 -0.29 -4.66 -6.16
CA GLY A 197 -0.55 -4.98 -4.76
C GLY A 197 -0.86 -3.73 -3.97
N PHE A 198 0.18 -2.94 -3.67
CA PHE A 198 0.07 -1.65 -2.99
C PHE A 198 0.67 -0.53 -3.83
N ASP A 199 -0.11 0.51 -4.06
CA ASP A 199 0.35 1.81 -4.55
C ASP A 199 0.09 2.89 -3.50
N MET A 200 1.14 3.47 -2.93
CA MET A 200 1.01 4.39 -1.79
C MET A 200 1.75 5.70 -2.01
N SER A 201 1.12 6.81 -1.62
CA SER A 201 1.72 8.16 -1.58
C SER A 201 1.29 8.91 -0.32
N GLY A 202 2.02 9.98 -0.01
CA GLY A 202 1.91 10.73 1.23
C GLY A 202 3.01 10.36 2.22
N ASN A 203 2.87 10.80 3.47
CA ASN A 203 3.98 10.83 4.42
C ASN A 203 3.83 9.79 5.53
N ASN A 204 4.95 9.27 6.02
CA ASN A 204 5.03 8.33 7.15
C ASN A 204 4.14 7.08 7.00
N ASN A 205 3.95 6.57 5.79
CA ASN A 205 3.21 5.33 5.59
C ASN A 205 4.11 4.11 5.89
N TYR A 206 3.50 3.03 6.37
CA TYR A 206 4.20 1.82 6.82
C TYR A 206 3.52 0.56 6.30
N VAL A 207 4.28 -0.35 5.69
CA VAL A 207 3.78 -1.64 5.21
C VAL A 207 4.65 -2.77 5.75
N HIS A 208 4.08 -3.77 6.41
CA HIS A 208 4.90 -4.87 6.91
C HIS A 208 4.19 -6.20 7.03
N ASP A 209 4.94 -7.31 7.05
CA ASP A 209 4.37 -8.64 7.24
C ASP A 209 3.29 -8.99 6.20
N VAL A 210 3.51 -8.62 4.94
CA VAL A 210 2.58 -8.90 3.83
C VAL A 210 3.16 -9.87 2.82
N THR A 211 2.26 -10.67 2.22
CA THR A 211 2.57 -11.50 1.06
C THR A 211 1.81 -11.01 -0.16
N VAL A 212 2.52 -10.77 -1.26
CA VAL A 212 1.96 -10.25 -2.51
C VAL A 212 2.35 -11.16 -3.67
N GLU A 213 1.36 -11.75 -4.31
CA GLU A 213 1.50 -12.57 -5.52
C GLU A 213 0.61 -12.00 -6.63
N VAL A 214 1.20 -11.26 -7.56
CA VAL A 214 0.51 -10.50 -8.61
C VAL A 214 1.38 -10.40 -9.87
N CYS A 215 0.92 -9.77 -10.95
CA CYS A 215 1.67 -9.58 -12.21
C CYS A 215 2.36 -8.20 -12.36
N TYR A 216 2.22 -7.31 -11.38
CA TYR A 216 2.75 -5.94 -11.45
C TYR A 216 3.24 -5.49 -10.07
N GLU A 217 3.11 -4.22 -9.68
CA GLU A 217 3.72 -3.69 -8.44
C GLU A 217 3.49 -4.59 -7.21
N CYS A 218 4.55 -4.82 -6.42
CA CYS A 218 4.42 -5.47 -5.12
C CYS A 218 3.96 -4.44 -4.08
N VAL A 219 4.92 -3.77 -3.44
CA VAL A 219 4.71 -2.60 -2.59
C VAL A 219 5.44 -1.43 -3.25
N THR A 220 4.69 -0.47 -3.77
CA THR A 220 5.24 0.60 -4.62
C THR A 220 4.90 1.99 -4.10
N VAL A 221 5.93 2.83 -4.01
CA VAL A 221 5.82 4.23 -3.61
C VAL A 221 5.54 5.10 -4.83
N LYS A 222 4.52 5.95 -4.73
CA LYS A 222 4.18 6.99 -5.70
C LYS A 222 4.57 8.37 -5.17
N THR A 223 4.55 9.37 -6.03
CA THR A 223 4.85 10.77 -5.66
C THR A 223 3.54 11.52 -5.34
N PRO A 224 3.54 12.45 -4.35
CA PRO A 224 4.64 12.79 -3.44
C PRO A 224 4.73 11.82 -2.25
N THR A 225 5.93 11.66 -1.68
CA THR A 225 6.14 10.90 -0.44
C THR A 225 7.30 11.46 0.36
N ASN A 226 7.11 11.62 1.66
CA ASN A 226 8.15 11.91 2.63
C ASN A 226 7.99 10.99 3.85
N GLY A 227 8.82 9.96 3.96
CA GLY A 227 8.67 8.93 4.98
C GLY A 227 7.84 7.78 4.45
N PHE A 228 8.49 6.67 4.14
CA PHE A 228 7.83 5.41 3.82
C PHE A 228 8.71 4.26 4.31
N VAL A 229 8.12 3.34 5.06
CA VAL A 229 8.82 2.14 5.53
C VAL A 229 8.10 0.91 5.00
N ALA A 230 8.85 -0.04 4.47
CA ALA A 230 8.31 -1.35 4.13
C ALA A 230 9.24 -2.48 4.56
N GLU A 231 8.75 -3.41 5.37
CA GLU A 231 9.60 -4.49 5.88
C GLU A 231 8.93 -5.84 6.03
N ARG A 232 9.72 -6.93 5.98
CA ARG A 232 9.19 -8.32 6.06
C ARG A 232 8.17 -8.60 4.97
N ILE A 233 8.54 -8.30 3.73
CA ILE A 233 7.66 -8.41 2.55
C ILE A 233 8.04 -9.65 1.74
N THR A 234 7.03 -10.44 1.34
CA THR A 234 7.22 -11.54 0.37
C THR A 234 6.50 -11.22 -0.94
N CYS A 235 7.27 -11.05 -2.02
CA CYS A 235 6.74 -10.81 -3.36
C CYS A 235 6.96 -12.03 -4.27
N ARG A 236 5.93 -12.44 -5.03
CA ARG A 236 6.04 -13.50 -6.05
C ARG A 236 5.41 -13.09 -7.37
N TYR A 237 6.09 -13.34 -8.49
CA TYR A 237 5.61 -13.05 -9.84
C TYR A 237 5.36 -11.56 -10.17
N THR A 238 5.82 -10.67 -9.30
CA THR A 238 5.53 -9.24 -9.32
C THR A 238 6.45 -8.45 -10.25
N GLY A 239 6.14 -7.16 -10.40
CA GLY A 239 7.00 -6.12 -10.97
C GLY A 239 8.09 -5.61 -10.03
N GLY A 240 8.17 -6.10 -8.79
CA GLY A 240 9.12 -5.66 -7.75
C GLY A 240 8.56 -4.62 -6.75
N CYS A 241 9.40 -4.22 -5.80
CA CYS A 241 9.12 -3.14 -4.84
C CYS A 241 9.68 -1.82 -5.39
N ASN A 242 8.84 -1.01 -6.01
CA ASN A 242 9.29 0.06 -6.87
C ASN A 242 9.02 1.46 -6.28
N ILE A 243 9.64 2.46 -6.88
CA ILE A 243 9.31 3.88 -6.74
C ILE A 243 8.96 4.40 -8.14
N GLY A 244 7.76 4.98 -8.26
CA GLY A 244 7.19 5.46 -9.52
C GLY A 244 6.13 4.50 -10.10
N SER A 245 5.92 4.47 -11.42
CA SER A 245 6.52 5.37 -12.41
C SER A 245 6.09 6.82 -12.19
N PHE A 246 7.00 7.77 -12.41
CA PHE A 246 6.61 9.16 -12.62
C PHE A 246 6.17 9.32 -14.08
N GLY A 247 4.95 9.83 -14.29
CA GLY A 247 4.36 9.98 -15.62
C GLY A 247 5.18 10.91 -16.52
N SER A 248 5.13 10.72 -17.85
CA SER A 248 5.91 11.52 -18.80
C SER A 248 5.67 13.02 -18.60
N GLY A 249 6.74 13.78 -18.41
CA GLY A 249 6.66 15.24 -18.20
C GLY A 249 6.12 15.66 -16.84
N THR A 250 5.96 14.75 -15.87
CA THR A 250 5.54 15.11 -14.51
C THR A 250 6.54 16.09 -13.90
N THR A 251 6.04 17.24 -13.45
CA THR A 251 6.80 18.22 -12.69
C THR A 251 6.42 18.13 -11.21
N GLY A 252 7.35 18.47 -10.33
CA GLY A 252 7.11 18.41 -8.88
C GLY A 252 7.15 16.99 -8.32
N VAL A 253 7.89 16.07 -8.94
CA VAL A 253 8.23 14.79 -8.31
C VAL A 253 8.95 15.09 -6.99
N ASP A 254 8.47 14.52 -5.90
CA ASP A 254 9.06 14.69 -4.57
C ASP A 254 8.90 13.39 -3.78
N VAL A 255 9.95 12.56 -3.82
CA VAL A 255 10.02 11.31 -3.04
C VAL A 255 11.26 11.36 -2.17
N GLN A 256 11.08 11.25 -0.86
CA GLN A 256 12.18 11.25 0.08
C GLN A 256 11.95 10.39 1.31
N ASN A 257 13.05 9.95 1.92
CA ASN A 257 13.04 9.19 3.18
C ASN A 257 12.27 7.87 3.05
N VAL A 258 12.70 7.01 2.12
CA VAL A 258 12.07 5.71 1.86
C VAL A 258 13.02 4.60 2.32
N TYR A 259 12.50 3.64 3.09
CA TYR A 259 13.28 2.55 3.66
C TYR A 259 12.58 1.22 3.42
N TYR A 260 13.28 0.29 2.76
CA TYR A 260 12.85 -1.09 2.58
C TYR A 260 13.83 -2.03 3.28
N SER A 261 13.34 -2.96 4.09
CA SER A 261 14.13 -3.99 4.79
C SER A 261 13.52 -5.38 4.71
N ASP A 262 14.33 -6.43 4.77
CA ASP A 262 13.87 -7.82 4.89
C ASP A 262 12.83 -8.24 3.83
N VAL A 263 13.21 -8.11 2.56
CA VAL A 263 12.31 -8.37 1.42
C VAL A 263 12.75 -9.62 0.67
N THR A 264 11.82 -10.54 0.45
CA THR A 264 12.02 -11.74 -0.38
C THR A 264 11.24 -11.60 -1.68
N ILE A 265 11.93 -11.75 -2.82
CA ILE A 265 11.30 -11.62 -4.15
C ILE A 265 11.63 -12.84 -4.99
N SER A 266 10.62 -13.45 -5.61
CA SER A 266 10.81 -14.60 -6.49
C SER A 266 10.02 -14.55 -7.80
N ASN A 267 10.66 -14.94 -8.90
CA ASN A 267 10.08 -15.02 -10.25
C ASN A 267 9.48 -13.70 -10.74
N SER A 268 10.10 -12.57 -10.36
CA SER A 268 9.59 -11.22 -10.60
C SER A 268 10.35 -10.50 -11.70
N ASP A 269 9.73 -9.50 -12.33
CA ASP A 269 10.38 -8.66 -13.34
C ASP A 269 11.51 -7.81 -12.75
N ALA A 270 11.37 -7.39 -11.49
CA ALA A 270 12.42 -6.68 -10.77
C ALA A 270 12.48 -7.09 -9.30
N GLY A 271 13.65 -6.88 -8.69
CA GLY A 271 13.76 -6.77 -7.24
C GLY A 271 13.23 -5.41 -6.81
N VAL A 272 13.96 -4.37 -7.21
CA VAL A 272 13.60 -2.97 -6.96
C VAL A 272 13.83 -2.12 -8.20
N MET A 273 12.94 -1.14 -8.40
CA MET A 273 13.05 -0.18 -9.49
C MET A 273 12.72 1.24 -9.06
N ILE A 274 13.59 2.20 -9.37
CA ILE A 274 13.22 3.63 -9.38
C ILE A 274 12.98 4.00 -10.85
N LYS A 275 11.72 4.19 -11.23
CA LYS A 275 11.31 4.35 -12.63
C LYS A 275 10.63 5.68 -12.90
N SER A 276 11.05 6.30 -13.99
CA SER A 276 10.45 7.51 -14.55
C SER A 276 10.32 7.36 -16.05
N TYR A 277 9.23 7.87 -16.62
CA TYR A 277 9.23 8.24 -18.03
C TYR A 277 10.11 9.48 -18.26
N PRO A 278 10.57 9.74 -19.50
CA PRO A 278 11.35 10.94 -19.81
C PRO A 278 10.64 12.25 -19.48
N ASN A 279 11.43 13.32 -19.39
CA ASN A 279 11.04 14.72 -19.22
C ASN A 279 10.48 15.08 -17.83
N CYS A 280 10.63 14.21 -16.83
CA CYS A 280 10.21 14.51 -15.47
C CYS A 280 11.13 15.53 -14.79
N ALA A 281 10.60 16.25 -13.82
CA ALA A 281 11.33 17.23 -13.01
C ALA A 281 10.95 17.11 -11.53
N GLY A 282 11.96 17.19 -10.65
CA GLY A 282 11.77 17.01 -9.22
C GLY A 282 12.93 16.26 -8.57
N THR A 283 12.68 15.63 -7.42
CA THR A 283 13.70 14.95 -6.61
C THR A 283 13.22 13.59 -6.13
N VAL A 284 14.12 12.62 -6.17
CA VAL A 284 14.06 11.34 -5.43
C VAL A 284 15.33 11.25 -4.60
N LYS A 285 15.22 11.23 -3.27
CA LYS A 285 16.42 11.21 -2.41
C LYS A 285 16.27 10.49 -1.08
N ASN A 286 17.39 10.09 -0.49
CA ASN A 286 17.44 9.39 0.80
C ASN A 286 16.55 8.13 0.77
N ILE A 287 16.96 7.19 -0.08
CA ILE A 287 16.29 5.91 -0.29
C ILE A 287 17.23 4.81 0.18
N THR A 288 16.74 3.87 0.98
CA THR A 288 17.53 2.72 1.42
C THR A 288 16.76 1.44 1.13
N TYR A 289 17.43 0.50 0.46
CA TYR A 289 17.00 -0.87 0.29
C TYR A 289 18.04 -1.77 0.96
N THR A 290 17.64 -2.53 1.98
CA THR A 290 18.56 -3.42 2.70
C THR A 290 17.95 -4.80 2.95
N GLY A 291 18.76 -5.86 2.93
CA GLY A 291 18.29 -7.22 3.27
C GLY A 291 17.34 -7.81 2.23
N PHE A 292 17.75 -7.83 0.96
CA PHE A 292 16.96 -8.40 -0.13
C PHE A 292 17.43 -9.81 -0.49
N THR A 293 16.51 -10.77 -0.48
CA THR A 293 16.74 -12.14 -0.99
C THR A 293 15.97 -12.35 -2.29
N LEU A 294 16.69 -12.53 -3.39
CA LEU A 294 16.15 -12.60 -4.74
C LEU A 294 16.26 -14.01 -5.33
N SER A 295 15.21 -14.46 -6.01
CA SER A 295 15.20 -15.69 -6.79
C SER A 295 14.61 -15.43 -8.18
N ALA A 296 15.40 -15.58 -9.22
CA ALA A 296 14.96 -15.34 -10.60
C ALA A 296 14.33 -13.94 -10.83
N ALA A 297 14.91 -12.88 -10.25
CA ALA A 297 14.49 -11.51 -10.51
C ALA A 297 15.07 -11.02 -11.85
N ALA A 298 14.25 -10.68 -12.85
CA ALA A 298 14.77 -10.31 -14.17
C ALA A 298 15.65 -9.05 -14.11
N TYR A 299 15.27 -8.05 -13.32
CA TYR A 299 16.06 -6.88 -13.00
C TYR A 299 16.26 -6.73 -11.48
N PRO A 300 17.33 -7.30 -10.90
CA PRO A 300 17.53 -7.26 -9.46
C PRO A 300 17.52 -5.84 -8.89
N ILE A 301 18.34 -4.95 -9.45
CA ILE A 301 18.41 -3.52 -9.10
C ILE A 301 18.34 -2.69 -10.39
N TYR A 302 17.34 -1.79 -10.49
CA TYR A 302 17.16 -0.97 -11.68
C TYR A 302 16.79 0.49 -11.35
N ILE A 303 17.54 1.45 -11.88
CA ILE A 303 17.14 2.87 -11.90
C ILE A 303 17.03 3.32 -13.34
N SER A 304 15.91 3.95 -13.72
CA SER A 304 15.69 4.43 -15.08
C SER A 304 14.93 5.75 -15.13
N ALA A 305 15.52 6.74 -15.81
CA ALA A 305 14.84 7.94 -16.27
C ALA A 305 14.11 7.75 -17.63
N PHE A 306 14.23 6.57 -18.23
CA PHE A 306 13.74 6.23 -19.58
C PHE A 306 12.88 4.95 -19.56
N TRP A 307 12.16 4.72 -18.46
CA TRP A 307 11.35 3.51 -18.29
C TRP A 307 10.26 3.45 -19.39
N GLU A 308 10.11 2.26 -19.99
CA GLU A 308 9.27 1.98 -21.18
C GLU A 308 9.60 2.78 -22.46
N GLY A 309 10.74 3.49 -22.50
CA GLY A 309 11.37 3.96 -23.72
C GLY A 309 11.54 5.47 -23.83
N GLY A 310 11.99 5.88 -25.02
CA GLY A 310 12.52 7.22 -25.30
C GLY A 310 14.05 7.25 -25.19
N THR A 311 14.69 8.04 -26.06
CA THR A 311 16.15 8.25 -26.06
C THR A 311 16.52 9.69 -25.73
N THR A 312 15.51 10.53 -25.52
CA THR A 312 15.63 11.96 -25.27
C THR A 312 14.89 12.29 -24.00
N ASP A 313 15.62 12.84 -23.04
CA ASP A 313 15.09 13.36 -21.80
C ASP A 313 15.66 14.76 -21.58
N THR A 314 14.77 15.75 -21.63
CA THR A 314 15.10 17.16 -21.30
C THR A 314 14.63 17.56 -19.91
N GLY A 315 14.16 16.57 -19.13
CA GLY A 315 13.77 16.71 -17.75
C GLY A 315 14.94 17.07 -16.85
N THR A 316 14.61 17.36 -15.60
CA THR A 316 15.55 17.75 -14.55
C THR A 316 15.33 16.95 -13.28
N LEU A 317 14.77 15.75 -13.39
CA LEU A 317 14.62 14.82 -12.27
C LEU A 317 15.99 14.48 -11.69
N GLN A 318 16.14 14.68 -10.39
CA GLN A 318 17.36 14.37 -9.65
C GLN A 318 17.11 13.13 -8.80
N ILE A 319 17.93 12.10 -9.00
CA ILE A 319 17.94 10.90 -8.16
C ILE A 319 19.28 10.89 -7.42
N SER A 320 19.25 10.94 -6.10
CA SER A 320 20.46 11.02 -5.29
C SER A 320 20.32 10.31 -3.95
N ASP A 321 21.42 9.94 -3.29
CA ASP A 321 21.40 9.39 -1.93
C ASP A 321 20.52 8.12 -1.85
N VAL A 322 20.94 7.10 -2.60
CA VAL A 322 20.24 5.81 -2.69
C VAL A 322 21.20 4.70 -2.27
N THR A 323 20.88 3.99 -1.20
CA THR A 323 21.69 2.89 -0.68
C THR A 323 21.06 1.55 -1.00
N PHE A 324 21.84 0.65 -1.59
CA PHE A 324 21.54 -0.77 -1.75
C PHE A 324 22.51 -1.57 -0.89
N GLU A 325 22.00 -2.31 0.08
CA GLU A 325 22.81 -3.07 1.03
C GLU A 325 22.30 -4.51 1.14
N ASN A 326 23.21 -5.49 1.23
CA ASN A 326 22.86 -6.88 1.53
C ASN A 326 21.81 -7.44 0.56
N PHE A 327 22.14 -7.43 -0.73
CA PHE A 327 21.34 -8.07 -1.78
C PHE A 327 21.97 -9.42 -2.11
N GLN A 328 21.21 -10.51 -1.96
CA GLN A 328 21.69 -11.87 -2.20
C GLN A 328 20.74 -12.68 -3.10
N GLY A 329 21.31 -13.60 -3.88
CA GLY A 329 20.53 -14.60 -4.62
C GLY A 329 20.76 -14.58 -6.14
N THR A 330 19.68 -14.68 -6.92
CA THR A 330 19.74 -14.88 -8.37
C THR A 330 18.90 -13.88 -9.15
N GLY A 331 19.44 -13.44 -10.28
CA GLY A 331 18.68 -12.72 -11.31
C GLY A 331 18.28 -13.64 -12.46
N THR A 332 18.41 -13.16 -13.70
CA THR A 332 18.29 -14.00 -14.90
C THR A 332 19.46 -13.74 -15.86
N PRO A 333 19.87 -14.72 -16.70
CA PRO A 333 21.07 -14.58 -17.56
C PRO A 333 20.88 -13.59 -18.71
N THR A 334 19.71 -12.92 -18.78
CA THR A 334 19.33 -12.03 -19.88
C THR A 334 19.56 -10.55 -19.56
N ARG A 335 19.70 -10.17 -18.29
CA ARG A 335 19.78 -8.76 -17.85
C ARG A 335 20.91 -8.53 -16.81
N PRO A 336 21.40 -7.30 -16.65
CA PRO A 336 22.38 -6.94 -15.62
C PRO A 336 21.88 -7.18 -14.19
N ALA A 337 22.80 -7.45 -13.24
CA ALA A 337 22.47 -7.41 -11.81
C ALA A 337 22.08 -5.99 -11.37
N VAL A 338 22.90 -5.01 -11.78
CA VAL A 338 22.63 -3.59 -11.57
C VAL A 338 22.55 -2.89 -12.92
N LEU A 339 21.41 -2.25 -13.19
CA LEU A 339 21.20 -1.38 -14.33
C LEU A 339 20.87 0.02 -13.85
N LEU A 340 21.71 1.00 -14.18
CA LEU A 340 21.45 2.41 -13.90
C LEU A 340 21.44 3.17 -15.23
N ASP A 341 20.33 3.84 -15.52
CA ASP A 341 20.15 4.64 -16.74
C ASP A 341 19.50 5.98 -16.39
N CYS A 342 20.34 6.93 -15.99
CA CYS A 342 19.91 8.25 -15.52
C CYS A 342 20.02 9.30 -16.62
N ASN A 343 19.41 10.46 -16.40
CA ASN A 343 19.49 11.59 -17.33
C ASN A 343 20.91 12.18 -17.36
N LYS A 344 21.44 12.48 -18.56
CA LYS A 344 22.75 13.11 -18.74
C LYS A 344 22.85 14.52 -18.14
N ALA A 345 21.77 15.30 -18.17
CA ALA A 345 21.72 16.66 -17.63
C ALA A 345 21.65 16.66 -16.10
N THR A 346 21.02 15.64 -15.50
CA THR A 346 20.94 15.41 -14.06
C THR A 346 21.40 13.99 -13.71
N PRO A 347 22.71 13.68 -13.83
CA PRO A 347 23.24 12.36 -13.49
C PRO A 347 22.86 11.94 -12.08
N CYS A 348 22.63 10.64 -11.87
CA CYS A 348 22.43 10.11 -10.53
C CYS A 348 23.67 10.33 -9.66
N LYS A 349 23.47 10.62 -8.36
CA LYS A 349 24.54 10.92 -7.40
C LYS A 349 24.36 10.14 -6.10
N ASP A 350 25.43 9.96 -5.34
CA ASP A 350 25.42 9.37 -3.99
C ASP A 350 24.62 8.05 -3.90
N ILE A 351 24.76 7.20 -4.92
CA ILE A 351 24.22 5.86 -4.97
C ILE A 351 25.27 4.88 -4.41
N THR A 352 24.96 4.18 -3.32
CA THR A 352 25.93 3.33 -2.62
C THR A 352 25.53 1.87 -2.68
N PHE A 353 26.52 0.99 -2.86
CA PHE A 353 26.34 -0.47 -2.87
C PHE A 353 27.21 -1.11 -1.79
N SER A 354 26.63 -1.97 -0.96
CA SER A 354 27.39 -2.84 -0.06
C SER A 354 26.82 -4.26 -0.11
N ASP A 355 27.71 -5.26 -0.11
CA ASP A 355 27.35 -6.68 0.00
C ASP A 355 26.31 -7.14 -1.04
N ILE A 356 26.59 -6.83 -2.32
CA ILE A 356 25.77 -7.26 -3.46
C ILE A 356 26.31 -8.59 -3.98
N VAL A 357 25.65 -9.69 -3.62
CA VAL A 357 26.00 -11.07 -3.96
C VAL A 357 24.90 -11.68 -4.83
N LEU A 358 24.89 -11.25 -6.10
CA LEU A 358 23.92 -11.71 -7.10
C LEU A 358 24.62 -12.56 -8.16
N SER A 359 23.97 -13.65 -8.55
CA SER A 359 24.44 -14.58 -9.59
C SER A 359 23.37 -14.78 -10.67
N ASP A 360 23.75 -15.48 -11.75
CA ASP A 360 22.90 -15.69 -12.92
C ASP A 360 22.40 -14.36 -13.53
N THR A 361 23.33 -13.43 -13.74
CA THR A 361 23.06 -12.12 -14.36
C THR A 361 24.11 -11.81 -15.42
N LYS A 362 23.80 -10.86 -16.29
CA LYS A 362 24.80 -10.17 -17.10
C LYS A 362 25.63 -9.21 -16.24
N ALA A 363 26.71 -8.72 -16.84
CA ALA A 363 27.52 -7.65 -16.26
C ALA A 363 26.67 -6.39 -15.99
N ASN A 364 27.05 -5.66 -14.94
CA ASN A 364 26.43 -4.39 -14.58
C ASN A 364 26.52 -3.39 -15.72
N SER A 365 25.54 -2.48 -15.80
CA SER A 365 25.46 -1.45 -16.83
C SER A 365 25.09 -0.11 -16.22
N PHE A 366 25.91 0.91 -16.52
CA PHE A 366 25.77 2.24 -15.93
C PHE A 366 25.80 3.31 -17.02
N ALA A 367 24.77 4.15 -17.07
CA ALA A 367 24.67 5.32 -17.92
C ALA A 367 24.30 6.55 -17.08
N ASN A 368 25.11 7.61 -17.19
CA ASN A 368 24.97 8.87 -16.47
C ASN A 368 24.78 8.71 -14.95
N ALA A 369 25.46 7.74 -14.36
CA ALA A 369 25.38 7.46 -12.93
C ALA A 369 26.76 7.38 -12.27
N CYS A 370 27.84 7.01 -12.99
CA CYS A 370 29.20 6.95 -12.41
C CYS A 370 29.86 8.35 -12.35
N GLY A 371 30.29 8.75 -11.15
CA GLY A 371 30.88 10.03 -10.76
C GLY A 371 31.24 9.99 -9.27
N SER A 372 31.40 11.13 -8.56
CA SER A 372 31.71 11.14 -7.11
C SER A 372 30.65 10.49 -6.21
N GLY A 373 29.59 9.95 -6.80
CA GLY A 373 28.40 9.47 -6.13
C GLY A 373 28.15 7.96 -6.21
N LEU A 374 28.81 7.19 -7.09
CA LEU A 374 28.66 5.73 -7.08
C LEU A 374 29.80 5.08 -6.32
N SER A 375 29.53 4.25 -5.32
CA SER A 375 30.57 3.53 -4.59
C SER A 375 30.19 2.08 -4.27
N GLY A 376 31.18 1.18 -4.26
CA GLY A 376 31.03 -0.21 -3.82
C GLY A 376 30.98 -1.30 -4.90
N LEU A 377 30.84 -0.95 -6.19
CA LEU A 377 30.88 -1.92 -7.30
C LEU A 377 31.87 -1.49 -8.39
N SER A 378 32.65 -2.45 -8.91
CA SER A 378 33.60 -2.20 -10.00
C SER A 378 32.91 -1.73 -11.29
N GLY A 379 33.46 -0.68 -11.91
CA GLY A 379 32.90 -0.06 -13.12
C GLY A 379 32.16 1.25 -12.82
N CYS A 380 31.92 1.48 -11.53
CA CYS A 380 31.98 2.78 -10.90
C CYS A 380 32.99 2.66 -9.72
#